data_AF-A0AB72WXG3-F1
#
_entry.id   AF-A0AB72WXG3-F1
#
_cell.length_a   1.000
_cell.length_b   1.000
_cell.length_c   1.000
_cell.angle_alpha   90.00
_cell.angle_beta   90.00
_cell.angle_gamma   90.00
#
_symmetry.space_group_name_H-M   'P 1'
#
loop_
_entity.id
_entity.type
_entity.pdbx_description
1 polymer ?
#
loop_
_entity_poly.entity_id
_entity_poly.type
_entity_poly.pdbx_seq_one_letter_code
_entity_poly.pdbx_strand_id
1 'polypeptide(L)' 'MTANRTMPQYETTLRELVTKWFGVRDAPNLRISRLHCPGVDCGCVQAELTTSARPLVILFFRHRAGCWRLFPPSRARR' A
#
# COMPACT_ATOMS: atom_id res chain seq x y z
N MET A 1 21.77 -22.57 -6.97
CA MET A 1 21.36 -21.70 -5.86
C MET A 1 20.22 -20.81 -6.32
N THR A 2 19.01 -21.35 -6.41
CA THR A 2 17.80 -20.61 -6.75
C THR A 2 17.25 -20.02 -5.45
N ALA A 3 17.21 -18.70 -5.36
CA ALA A 3 16.65 -18.02 -4.20
C ALA A 3 15.18 -18.41 -4.05
N ASN A 4 14.87 -19.23 -3.04
CA ASN A 4 13.53 -19.43 -2.53
C ASN A 4 13.04 -18.06 -2.06
N ARG A 5 12.35 -17.34 -2.94
CA ARG A 5 11.63 -16.11 -2.60
C ARG A 5 10.40 -16.55 -1.81
N THR A 6 10.61 -16.86 -0.53
CA THR A 6 9.56 -17.03 0.46
C THR A 6 8.66 -15.80 0.34
N MET A 7 7.46 -15.97 -0.22
CA MET A 7 6.45 -14.93 -0.20
C MET A 7 6.10 -14.71 1.27
N PRO A 8 6.35 -13.53 1.86
CA PRO A 8 5.95 -13.28 3.23
C PRO A 8 4.43 -13.43 3.29
N GLN A 9 4.01 -14.43 4.04
CA GLN A 9 2.63 -14.76 4.31
C GLN A 9 2.01 -13.56 5.04
N TYR A 10 1.22 -12.77 4.30
CA TYR A 10 0.13 -11.88 4.72
C TYR A 10 0.37 -10.81 5.82
N GLU A 11 1.54 -10.69 6.42
CA GLU A 11 1.84 -9.69 7.48
C GLU A 11 2.74 -8.54 7.02
N THR A 12 2.89 -8.31 5.70
CA THR A 12 3.66 -7.14 5.25
C THR A 12 2.99 -5.86 5.74
N THR A 13 3.70 -5.12 6.59
CA THR A 13 3.24 -3.84 7.09
C THR A 13 3.14 -2.85 5.94
N LEU A 14 2.31 -1.81 6.10
CA LEU A 14 2.21 -0.74 5.10
C LEU A 14 3.61 -0.16 4.77
N ARG A 15 4.48 -0.04 5.77
CA ARG A 15 5.85 0.48 5.60
C ARG A 15 6.68 -0.40 4.66
N GLU A 16 6.58 -1.72 4.79
CA GLU A 16 7.30 -2.65 3.91
C GLU A 16 6.76 -2.63 2.49
N LEU A 17 5.44 -2.51 2.32
CA LEU A 17 4.84 -2.37 0.99
C LEU A 17 5.27 -1.05 0.34
N VAL A 18 5.20 0.05 1.06
CA VAL A 18 5.68 1.35 0.59
C VAL A 18 7.15 1.26 0.20
N THR A 19 8.00 0.65 1.04
CA THR A 19 9.41 0.43 0.70
C THR A 19 9.59 -0.42 -0.55
N LYS A 20 8.79 -1.48 -0.72
CA LYS A 20 8.83 -2.38 -1.87
C LYS A 20 8.44 -1.68 -3.17
N TRP A 21 7.43 -0.81 -3.13
CA TRP A 21 6.91 -0.15 -4.32
C TRP A 21 7.66 1.15 -4.66
N PHE A 22 8.11 1.91 -3.67
CA PHE A 22 8.81 3.17 -3.85
C PHE A 22 10.35 3.02 -3.81
N GLY A 23 10.87 1.86 -3.41
CA GLY A 23 12.31 1.55 -3.41
C GLY A 23 13.13 2.28 -2.33
N VAL A 24 12.53 3.21 -1.58
CA VAL A 24 13.23 4.06 -0.61
C VAL A 24 12.41 4.12 0.68
N ARG A 25 13.03 3.74 1.81
CA ARG A 25 12.38 3.73 3.15
C ARG A 25 12.09 5.12 3.68
N ASP A 26 12.91 6.10 3.29
CA ASP A 26 12.88 7.49 3.76
C ASP A 26 13.11 8.44 2.58
N ALA A 27 12.19 8.42 1.62
CA ALA A 27 12.19 9.48 0.62
C ALA A 27 11.63 10.75 1.27
N PRO A 28 12.36 11.89 1.27
CA PRO A 28 11.90 13.13 1.88
C PRO A 28 10.59 13.65 1.26
N ASN A 29 10.27 13.17 0.06
CA ASN A 29 9.08 13.54 -0.71
C ASN A 29 7.95 12.49 -0.62
N LEU A 30 8.07 11.48 0.24
CA LEU A 30 7.05 10.47 0.44
C LEU A 30 6.05 10.94 1.49
N ARG A 31 4.82 11.19 1.04
CA ARG A 31 3.69 11.59 1.86
C ARG A 31 2.72 10.43 1.99
N ILE A 32 2.47 10.00 3.22
CA ILE A 32 1.48 8.96 3.52
C ILE A 32 0.27 9.63 4.16
N SER A 33 -0.90 9.51 3.52
CA SER A 33 -2.15 10.11 3.98
C SER A 33 -3.23 9.05 4.11
N ARG A 34 -3.95 9.03 5.24
CA ARG A 34 -5.09 8.14 5.42
C ARG A 34 -6.29 8.73 4.68
N LEU A 35 -6.89 7.93 3.81
CA LEU A 35 -8.12 8.29 3.11
C LEU A 35 -9.32 7.58 3.76
N HIS A 36 -10.42 8.30 3.86
CA HIS A 36 -11.71 7.72 4.17
C HIS A 36 -12.52 7.67 2.87
N CYS A 37 -12.73 6.46 2.34
CA CYS A 37 -13.48 6.26 1.10
C CYS A 37 -14.94 5.92 1.46
N PRO A 38 -15.93 6.78 1.12
CA PRO A 38 -17.33 6.47 1.39
C PRO A 38 -17.74 5.20 0.64
N GLY A 39 -18.26 4.21 1.38
CA GLY A 39 -18.65 2.91 0.84
C GLY A 39 -17.57 1.81 0.86
N VAL A 40 -16.43 2.08 1.51
CA VAL A 40 -15.40 1.10 1.85
C VAL A 40 -15.24 1.08 3.37
N ASP A 41 -15.77 0.05 4.04
CA ASP A 41 -15.65 -0.15 5.50
C ASP A 41 -14.23 -0.53 5.96
N CYS A 42 -13.22 -0.16 5.18
CA CYS A 42 -11.84 -0.57 5.37
C CYS A 42 -10.91 0.64 5.28
N GLY A 43 -9.87 0.66 6.10
CA GLY A 43 -8.91 1.76 6.08
C GLY A 43 -8.23 1.87 4.72
N CYS A 44 -8.22 3.05 4.12
CA CYS A 44 -7.48 3.35 2.91
C CYS A 44 -6.30 4.27 3.24
N VAL A 45 -5.15 4.03 2.62
CA VAL A 45 -3.96 4.86 2.77
C VAL A 45 -3.37 5.15 1.40
N GLN A 46 -3.20 6.43 1.11
CA GLN A 46 -2.48 6.92 -0.05
C GLN A 46 -1.02 7.14 0.32
N ALA A 47 -0.12 6.55 -0.46
CA ALA A 47 1.28 6.91 -0.47
C ALA A 47 1.56 7.68 -1.76
N GLU A 48 2.10 8.88 -1.62
CA GLU A 48 2.45 9.76 -2.71
C GLU A 48 3.92 10.09 -2.62
N LEU A 49 4.66 9.89 -3.69
CA LEU A 49 6.06 10.24 -3.80
C LEU A 49 6.20 11.36 -4.83
N THR A 50 6.53 12.56 -4.37
CA THR A 50 6.81 13.70 -5.25
C THR A 50 8.22 13.55 -5.81
N THR A 51 8.35 13.24 -7.10
CA THR A 51 9.66 13.23 -7.78
C THR A 51 9.79 14.43 -8.70
N SER A 52 11.03 14.83 -9.01
CA SER A 52 11.31 15.94 -9.94
C SER A 52 10.74 15.72 -11.34
N ALA A 53 10.46 14.47 -11.72
CA ALA A 53 9.90 14.13 -13.03
C ALA A 53 8.38 14.07 -12.98
N ARG A 54 7.82 13.19 -12.13
CA ARG A 54 6.36 13.01 -11.96
C ARG A 54 6.01 12.51 -10.55
N PRO A 55 4.92 12.99 -9.94
CA PRO A 55 4.42 12.42 -8.70
C PRO A 55 3.93 10.98 -8.95
N LEU A 56 4.33 10.06 -8.07
CA LEU A 56 3.87 8.67 -8.07
C LEU A 56 2.91 8.47 -6.91
N VAL A 57 1.67 8.06 -7.20
CA VAL A 57 0.65 7.83 -6.17
C VAL A 57 0.24 6.36 -6.18
N ILE A 58 0.25 5.73 -5.01
CA ILE A 58 -0.16 4.35 -4.78
C ILE A 58 -1.16 4.30 -3.63
N LEU A 59 -2.30 3.63 -3.87
CA LEU A 59 -3.35 3.44 -2.89
C LEU A 59 -3.25 2.03 -2.27
N PHE A 60 -3.24 1.98 -0.94
CA PHE A 60 -3.24 0.76 -0.15
C PHE A 60 -4.54 0.66 0.63
N PHE A 61 -5.21 -0.47 0.49
CA PHE A 61 -6.45 -0.79 1.16
C PHE A 61 -6.18 -1.83 2.25
N ARG A 62 -6.69 -1.59 3.45
CA ARG A 62 -6.63 -2.54 4.55
C ARG A 62 -7.75 -3.56 4.39
N HIS A 63 -7.41 -4.80 4.12
CA HIS A 63 -8.42 -5.87 4.01
C HIS A 63 -8.81 -6.38 5.41
N ARG A 64 -9.97 -7.04 5.52
CA ARG A 64 -10.50 -7.57 6.80
C ARG A 64 -9.55 -8.57 7.47
N ALA A 65 -8.70 -9.24 6.71
CA ALA A 65 -7.66 -10.14 7.21
C ALA A 65 -6.48 -9.42 7.90
N GLY A 66 -6.51 -8.08 8.03
CA GLY A 66 -5.41 -7.30 8.60
C GLY A 66 -4.30 -6.96 7.61
N CYS A 67 -4.32 -7.56 6.42
CA CYS A 67 -3.33 -7.35 5.36
C CYS A 67 -3.60 -6.07 4.57
N TRP A 68 -2.54 -5.42 4.08
CA TRP A 68 -2.62 -4.32 3.13
C TRP A 68 -2.51 -4.83 1.69
N ARG A 69 -3.38 -4.38 0.80
CA ARG A 69 -3.33 -4.69 -0.64
C ARG A 69 -3.56 -3.45 -1.49
N LEU A 70 -3.08 -3.48 -2.74
CA LEU A 70 -3.30 -2.41 -3.71
C LEU A 70 -4.71 -2.39 -4.30
N PHE A 71 -5.41 -3.52 -4.23
CA PHE A 71 -6.77 -3.63 -4.73
C PHE A 71 -7.75 -3.31 -3.62
N PRO A 72 -8.85 -2.59 -3.92
CA PRO A 72 -9.93 -2.41 -2.97
C PRO A 72 -10.42 -3.79 -2.50
N PRO A 73 -10.86 -3.94 -1.24
CA PRO A 73 -11.56 -5.15 -0.86
C PRO A 73 -12.74 -5.32 -1.81
N SER A 74 -12.96 -6.54 -2.27
CA SER A 74 -14.13 -6.86 -3.07
C SER A 74 -15.35 -6.36 -2.29
N ARG A 75 -15.95 -5.28 -2.77
CA ARG A 75 -17.24 -4.82 -2.29
C ARG A 75 -18.14 -6.04 -2.48
N ALA A 76 -18.71 -6.56 -1.39
CA ALA A 76 -19.90 -7.38 -1.55
C ALA A 76 -20.85 -6.50 -2.37
N ARG A 77 -21.04 -6.86 -3.64
CA ARG A 77 -21.92 -6.17 -4.56
C ARG A 77 -23.29 -6.20 -3.86
N ARG A 78 -23.76 -5.05 -3.38
CA ARG A 78 -25.15 -4.89 -2.96
C ARG A 78 -25.92 -4.42 -4.19
#